data_AF-A0A934YLI8-F1
#
_entry.id   AF-A0A934YLI8-F1
#
_cell.length_a   1.000
_cell.length_b   1.000
_cell.length_c   1.000
_cell.angle_alpha   90.00
_cell.angle_beta   90.00
_cell.angle_gamma   90.00
#
_symmetry.space_group_name_H-M   'P 1'
#
loop_
_entity.id
_entity.type
_entity.pdbx_description
1 polymer ?
#
loop_
_entity_poly.entity_id
_entity_poly.type
_entity_poly.pdbx_seq_one_letter_code
_entity_poly.pdbx_strand_id
1 'polypeptide(L)'
;MDVGELLASAETPGPGPVAPVAPAPAPRTAPPSPPPPAPRSVSPVPLALRDKVRAFLARHGKKLWWLHSVYALCLGTGVVLFAQKGFQQARLLAISAGGAWLLVLLFFRLHGSGKRQASLEGAETKTKLRFYALTYALKNLYQGMLFFLLPFYWKSTTLDSRNGWFVVLVAACALLSTLDVVFDRVLLRWVALASVFHGVALFGCVNLIVPALFPDTRTLTSLMIAAGVTTLAFWTMNLELAAYRRRGVQVAIGTSAALAVLVAYAARTFIPPVPMHLSRASVGPMTLADGRLAMEVRALHPSVIQQLQAVTDVVVPGGRGDRLRHVWRHNGHEVVRAHEETSRVPGPAGSVRLRSRLSGDNLPAQLVGAWSVDVETEDGQLVGRATFVVEE
;
A
#
# COMPACT_ATOMS: atom_id res chain seq x y z
N MET A 1 46.32 49.28 51.72
CA MET A 1 47.22 48.22 51.21
C MET A 1 47.39 48.51 49.72
N ASP A 2 48.29 49.40 49.30
CA ASP A 2 49.75 49.45 49.59
C ASP A 2 50.41 48.18 49.01
N VAL A 3 51.47 48.16 48.18
CA VAL A 3 52.62 49.01 47.84
C VAL A 3 53.16 48.48 46.47
N GLY A 4 53.66 49.29 45.52
CA GLY A 4 55.11 49.47 45.16
C GLY A 4 55.76 48.23 44.49
N GLU A 5 56.56 48.28 43.43
CA GLU A 5 57.68 49.17 43.04
C GLU A 5 57.76 49.24 41.50
N LEU A 6 58.01 50.39 40.85
CA LEU A 6 59.32 51.07 40.65
C LEU A 6 60.40 50.19 40.00
N LEU A 7 61.31 50.64 39.13
CA LEU A 7 61.50 51.75 38.19
C LEU A 7 62.90 51.47 37.57
N ALA A 8 63.13 51.81 36.30
CA ALA A 8 64.42 52.25 35.69
C ALA A 8 64.44 51.87 34.19
N SER A 9 64.89 52.66 33.23
CA SER A 9 65.47 54.01 33.17
C SER A 9 65.59 54.39 31.68
N ALA A 10 65.46 55.70 31.39
CA ALA A 10 66.12 56.49 30.31
C ALA A 10 65.88 56.08 28.84
N GLU A 11 65.76 56.94 27.82
CA GLU A 11 66.25 58.31 27.62
C GLU A 11 65.49 58.98 26.44
N THR A 12 65.74 60.27 26.26
CA THR A 12 64.93 61.38 25.72
C THR A 12 64.87 61.60 24.18
N PRO A 13 64.01 62.54 23.70
CA PRO A 13 63.57 62.70 22.31
C PRO A 13 64.21 63.87 21.54
N GLY A 14 63.90 63.99 20.24
CA GLY A 14 64.25 65.14 19.39
C GLY A 14 63.09 65.62 18.49
N PRO A 15 63.08 66.90 18.05
CA PRO A 15 61.85 67.67 17.84
C PRO A 15 61.54 68.00 16.37
N GLY A 16 60.30 68.40 16.09
CA GLY A 16 59.89 69.02 14.82
C GLY A 16 58.89 70.16 15.05
N PRO A 17 59.19 71.41 14.63
CA PRO A 17 58.43 72.59 15.03
C PRO A 17 57.21 72.88 14.14
N VAL A 18 56.22 73.51 14.77
CA VAL A 18 54.99 74.08 14.19
C VAL A 18 55.25 75.51 13.71
N ALA A 19 54.66 75.88 12.57
CA ALA A 19 54.62 77.25 12.04
C ALA A 19 53.22 77.58 11.45
N PRO A 20 52.85 78.88 11.34
CA PRO A 20 51.51 79.37 11.71
C PRO A 20 50.56 79.68 10.54
N VAL A 21 49.29 79.90 10.92
CA VAL A 21 48.12 80.23 10.09
C VAL A 21 48.17 81.67 9.54
N ALA A 22 47.69 81.86 8.30
CA ALA A 22 47.36 83.16 7.69
C ALA A 22 45.98 83.09 6.98
N PRO A 23 45.26 84.21 6.78
CA PRO A 23 43.80 84.27 6.70
C PRO A 23 43.21 84.23 5.28
N ALA A 24 41.93 83.85 5.20
CA ALA A 24 41.17 83.63 3.97
C ALA A 24 40.76 84.92 3.22
N PRO A 25 40.59 84.84 1.89
CA PRO A 25 39.64 85.70 1.20
C PRO A 25 38.67 84.97 0.23
N ALA A 26 37.40 85.34 0.38
CA ALA A 26 36.27 85.50 -0.56
C ALA A 26 35.91 84.40 -1.61
N PRO A 27 34.59 84.16 -1.82
CA PRO A 27 34.07 83.05 -2.61
C PRO A 27 34.16 83.33 -4.12
N ARG A 28 34.69 82.38 -4.89
CA ARG A 28 34.54 82.37 -6.35
C ARG A 28 33.26 81.63 -6.72
N THR A 29 32.39 82.34 -7.43
CA THR A 29 31.13 81.89 -8.02
C THR A 29 31.34 80.64 -8.89
N ALA A 30 30.71 79.52 -8.52
CA ALA A 30 30.61 78.34 -9.37
C ALA A 30 29.55 78.57 -10.46
N PRO A 31 29.77 78.12 -11.71
CA PRO A 31 28.75 78.19 -12.77
C PRO A 31 27.53 77.30 -12.43
N PRO A 32 26.34 77.63 -12.97
CA PRO A 32 25.08 76.98 -12.59
C PRO A 32 25.10 75.47 -12.88
N SER A 33 24.70 74.69 -11.88
CA SER A 33 24.47 73.24 -11.99
C SER A 33 23.39 72.93 -13.04
N PRO A 34 23.56 71.87 -13.85
CA PRO A 34 22.56 71.48 -14.85
C PRO A 34 21.23 71.11 -14.19
N PRO A 35 20.09 71.33 -14.87
CA PRO A 35 18.77 71.06 -14.30
C PRO A 35 18.65 69.57 -13.94
N PRO A 36 17.89 69.24 -12.87
CA PRO A 36 17.73 67.86 -12.44
C PRO A 36 17.08 67.04 -13.56
N PRO A 37 17.53 65.79 -13.80
CA PRO A 37 16.92 64.94 -14.80
C PRO A 37 15.45 64.71 -14.44
N ALA A 38 14.57 64.84 -15.43
CA ALA A 38 13.14 64.59 -15.28
C ALA A 38 12.92 63.21 -14.63
N PRO A 39 11.91 63.06 -13.74
CA PRO A 39 11.64 61.81 -13.05
C PRO A 39 11.42 60.71 -14.10
N ARG A 40 12.34 59.74 -14.14
CA ARG A 40 12.20 58.56 -14.98
C ARG A 40 10.89 57.88 -14.60
N SER A 41 9.93 57.87 -15.53
CA SER A 41 8.76 57.01 -15.43
C SER A 41 9.24 55.57 -15.34
N VAL A 42 9.26 55.01 -14.13
CA VAL A 42 9.57 53.60 -13.93
C VAL A 42 8.36 52.83 -14.46
N SER A 43 8.43 52.42 -15.72
CA SER A 43 7.47 51.49 -16.28
C SER A 43 7.42 50.26 -15.38
N PRO A 44 6.23 49.77 -14.96
CA PRO A 44 6.14 48.61 -14.10
C PRO A 44 6.83 47.43 -14.80
N VAL A 45 7.91 46.95 -14.20
CA VAL A 45 8.64 45.77 -14.67
C VAL A 45 7.60 44.67 -14.87
N PRO A 46 7.46 44.06 -16.07
CA PRO A 46 6.46 43.06 -16.31
C PRO A 46 6.73 41.90 -15.35
N LEU A 47 5.86 41.71 -14.35
CA LEU A 47 5.92 40.55 -13.46
C LEU A 47 5.96 39.31 -14.34
N ALA A 48 7.08 38.58 -14.24
CA ALA A 48 7.27 37.34 -14.97
C ALA A 48 6.04 36.46 -14.74
N LEU A 49 5.60 35.73 -15.77
CA LEU A 49 4.41 34.87 -15.72
C LEU A 49 4.37 34.00 -14.45
N ARG A 50 5.55 33.57 -13.98
CA ARG A 50 5.78 32.84 -12.73
C ARG A 50 5.27 33.55 -11.47
N ASP A 51 5.46 34.86 -11.37
CA ASP A 51 5.07 35.66 -10.19
C ASP A 51 3.58 35.98 -10.20
N LYS A 52 2.99 36.18 -11.39
CA LYS A 52 1.53 36.26 -11.56
C LYS A 52 0.86 34.94 -11.18
N VAL A 53 1.43 33.80 -11.62
CA VAL A 53 0.95 32.46 -11.25
C VAL A 53 1.09 32.22 -9.74
N ARG A 54 2.23 32.58 -9.12
CA ARG A 54 2.39 32.49 -7.66
C ARG A 54 1.40 33.35 -6.89
N ALA A 55 1.18 34.60 -7.30
CA ALA A 55 0.22 35.50 -6.66
C ALA A 55 -1.22 34.98 -6.81
N PHE A 56 -1.55 34.39 -7.96
CA PHE A 56 -2.85 33.77 -8.21
C PHE A 56 -3.06 32.50 -7.35
N LEU A 57 -2.07 31.61 -7.28
CA LEU A 57 -2.08 30.42 -6.41
C LEU A 57 -2.12 30.79 -4.94
N ALA A 58 -1.46 31.87 -4.51
CA ALA A 58 -1.52 32.34 -3.12
C ALA A 58 -2.92 32.86 -2.77
N ARG A 59 -3.59 33.59 -3.68
CA ARG A 59 -4.95 34.11 -3.47
C ARG A 59 -6.03 33.02 -3.53
N HIS A 60 -5.87 32.04 -4.42
CA HIS A 60 -6.86 30.98 -4.62
C HIS A 60 -6.49 29.65 -3.95
N GLY A 61 -5.36 29.59 -3.25
CA GLY A 61 -4.82 28.36 -2.67
C GLY A 61 -5.83 27.64 -1.80
N LYS A 62 -6.52 28.34 -0.90
CA LYS A 62 -7.56 27.77 -0.03
C LYS A 62 -8.76 27.20 -0.82
N LYS A 63 -9.21 27.90 -1.87
CA LYS A 63 -10.33 27.45 -2.73
C LYS A 63 -9.94 26.25 -3.59
N LEU A 64 -8.74 26.28 -4.18
CA LEU A 64 -8.17 25.17 -4.94
C LEU A 64 -7.96 23.93 -4.07
N TRP A 65 -7.51 24.10 -2.83
CA TRP A 65 -7.33 23.00 -1.88
C TRP A 65 -8.66 22.37 -1.47
N TRP A 66 -9.68 23.20 -1.23
CA TRP A 66 -11.03 22.71 -0.93
C TRP A 66 -11.66 22.01 -2.14
N LEU A 67 -11.50 22.58 -3.34
CA LEU A 67 -11.96 21.95 -4.59
C LEU A 67 -11.26 20.61 -4.85
N HIS A 68 -9.95 20.52 -4.62
CA HIS A 68 -9.20 19.27 -4.70
C HIS A 68 -9.71 18.24 -3.69
N SER A 69 -9.98 18.66 -2.45
CA SER A 69 -10.51 17.78 -1.40
C SER A 69 -11.90 17.25 -1.75
N VAL A 70 -12.80 18.11 -2.23
CA VAL A 70 -14.14 17.71 -2.68
C VAL A 70 -14.06 16.80 -3.90
N TYR A 71 -13.21 17.13 -4.88
CA TYR A 71 -12.98 16.28 -6.05
C TYR A 71 -12.48 14.89 -5.65
N ALA A 72 -11.48 14.82 -4.77
CA ALA A 72 -10.95 13.56 -4.27
C ALA A 72 -12.02 12.75 -3.50
N LEU A 73 -12.86 13.42 -2.70
CA LEU A 73 -13.95 12.78 -1.97
C LEU A 73 -15.04 12.24 -2.92
N CYS A 74 -15.46 13.04 -3.91
CA CYS A 74 -16.43 12.62 -4.93
C CYS A 74 -15.89 11.45 -5.76
N LEU A 75 -14.62 11.51 -6.15
CA LEU A 75 -13.95 10.44 -6.88
C LEU A 75 -13.86 9.16 -6.04
N GLY A 76 -13.43 9.27 -4.78
CA GLY A 76 -13.38 8.14 -3.84
C GLY A 76 -14.75 7.51 -3.61
N THR A 77 -15.77 8.35 -3.39
CA THR A 77 -17.16 7.91 -3.22
C THR A 77 -17.69 7.22 -4.48
N GLY A 78 -17.41 7.78 -5.66
CA GLY A 78 -17.77 7.18 -6.95
C GLY A 78 -17.13 5.81 -7.15
N VAL A 79 -15.86 5.65 -6.78
CA VAL A 79 -15.15 4.37 -6.83
C VAL A 79 -15.79 3.32 -5.90
N VAL A 80 -16.13 3.70 -4.66
CA VAL A 80 -16.79 2.79 -3.71
C VAL A 80 -18.17 2.37 -4.21
N LEU A 81 -18.99 3.33 -4.65
CA LEU A 81 -20.32 3.04 -5.20
C LEU A 81 -20.24 2.17 -6.46
N PHE A 82 -19.23 2.37 -7.30
CA PHE A 82 -18.99 1.53 -8.47
C PHE A 82 -18.61 0.10 -8.08
N ALA A 83 -17.71 -0.07 -7.12
CA ALA A 83 -17.29 -1.39 -6.62
C ALA A 83 -18.45 -2.18 -5.99
N GLN A 84 -19.41 -1.49 -5.35
CA GLN A 84 -20.56 -2.11 -4.70
C GLN A 84 -21.61 -2.65 -5.68
N LYS A 85 -21.62 -2.19 -6.95
CA LYS A 85 -22.61 -2.61 -7.97
C LYS A 85 -22.46 -4.05 -8.47
N GLY A 86 -21.45 -4.78 -8.00
CA GLY A 86 -21.29 -6.21 -8.24
C GLY A 86 -19.86 -6.64 -8.47
N PHE A 87 -19.64 -7.95 -8.45
CA PHE A 87 -18.31 -8.56 -8.60
C PHE A 87 -17.56 -8.05 -9.85
N GLN A 88 -18.26 -7.93 -10.99
CA GLN A 88 -17.65 -7.47 -12.24
C GLN A 88 -17.05 -6.06 -12.13
N GLN A 89 -17.72 -5.15 -11.41
CA GLN A 89 -17.26 -3.78 -11.26
C GLN A 89 -16.08 -3.69 -10.29
N ALA A 90 -16.14 -4.42 -9.18
CA ALA A 90 -15.00 -4.58 -8.28
C ALA A 90 -13.78 -5.18 -9.00
N ARG A 91 -14.01 -6.14 -9.90
CA ARG A 91 -12.96 -6.75 -10.75
C ARG A 91 -12.34 -5.73 -11.70
N LEU A 92 -13.16 -4.98 -12.45
CA LEU A 92 -12.69 -3.94 -13.37
C LEU A 92 -11.93 -2.84 -12.63
N LEU A 93 -12.38 -2.47 -11.43
CA LEU A 93 -11.67 -1.53 -10.59
C LEU A 93 -10.31 -2.06 -10.15
N ALA A 94 -10.23 -3.32 -9.69
CA ALA A 94 -8.98 -3.96 -9.31
C ALA A 94 -8.00 -4.06 -10.49
N ILE A 95 -8.48 -4.43 -11.68
CA ILE A 95 -7.65 -4.50 -12.90
C ILE A 95 -7.16 -3.11 -13.30
N SER A 96 -8.04 -2.10 -13.35
CA SER A 96 -7.67 -0.77 -13.82
C SER A 96 -6.73 -0.05 -12.83
N ALA A 97 -6.99 -0.11 -11.53
CA ALA A 97 -6.12 0.45 -10.50
C ALA A 97 -4.76 -0.27 -10.47
N GLY A 98 -4.79 -1.60 -10.47
CA GLY A 98 -3.60 -2.44 -10.51
C GLY A 98 -2.74 -2.21 -11.75
N GLY A 99 -3.38 -2.20 -12.93
CA GLY A 99 -2.73 -1.91 -14.21
C GLY A 99 -2.14 -0.51 -14.25
N ALA A 100 -2.84 0.50 -13.72
CA ALA A 100 -2.31 1.85 -13.61
C ALA A 100 -1.05 1.90 -12.73
N TRP A 101 -1.02 1.20 -11.59
CA TRP A 101 0.18 1.16 -10.75
C TRP A 101 1.33 0.43 -11.41
N LEU A 102 1.08 -0.71 -12.06
CA LEU A 102 2.11 -1.42 -12.82
C LEU A 102 2.67 -0.56 -13.95
N LEU A 103 1.82 0.18 -14.66
CA LEU A 103 2.25 1.14 -15.69
C LEU A 103 3.10 2.25 -15.09
N VAL A 104 2.71 2.80 -13.94
CA VAL A 104 3.47 3.84 -13.25
C VAL A 104 4.81 3.31 -12.74
N LEU A 105 4.85 2.10 -12.19
CA LEU A 105 6.10 1.43 -11.81
C LEU A 105 7.01 1.20 -13.03
N LEU A 106 6.43 0.77 -14.15
CA LEU A 106 7.16 0.61 -15.42
C LEU A 106 7.69 1.96 -15.92
N PHE A 107 6.88 3.01 -15.86
CA PHE A 107 7.29 4.36 -16.21
C PHE A 107 8.46 4.83 -15.34
N PHE A 108 8.37 4.65 -14.02
CA PHE A 108 9.46 4.93 -13.09
C PHE A 108 10.69 4.07 -13.36
N ARG A 109 10.53 2.83 -13.81
CA ARG A 109 11.66 1.97 -14.17
C ARG A 109 12.38 2.46 -15.42
N LEU A 110 11.63 2.86 -16.43
CA LEU A 110 12.17 3.33 -17.72
C LEU A 110 12.79 4.73 -17.60
N HIS A 111 12.18 5.62 -16.82
CA HIS A 111 12.59 7.03 -16.73
C HIS A 111 13.33 7.39 -15.45
N GLY A 112 13.16 6.62 -14.36
CA GLY A 112 13.81 6.83 -13.07
C GLY A 112 15.17 6.14 -12.92
N SER A 113 15.55 5.26 -13.86
CA SER A 113 16.83 4.53 -13.86
C SER A 113 18.02 5.35 -14.39
N GLY A 114 17.80 6.59 -14.83
CA GLY A 114 18.84 7.44 -15.39
C GLY A 114 19.65 8.18 -14.32
N LYS A 115 20.69 7.53 -13.77
CA LYS A 115 21.91 8.16 -13.21
C LYS A 115 21.70 9.41 -12.31
N ARG A 116 21.64 9.26 -10.98
CA ARG A 116 22.22 10.21 -9.99
C ARG A 116 21.89 9.83 -8.55
N GLN A 117 22.51 8.77 -8.06
CA GLN A 117 22.65 8.54 -6.62
C GLN A 117 24.05 8.94 -6.11
N ALA A 118 24.97 9.30 -7.02
CA ALA A 118 26.39 9.50 -6.72
C ALA A 118 26.89 10.96 -6.68
N SER A 119 26.03 11.99 -6.78
CA SER A 119 26.49 13.38 -6.56
C SER A 119 25.28 14.31 -6.31
N LEU A 120 24.83 14.36 -5.05
CA LEU A 120 23.92 15.41 -4.57
C LEU A 120 24.69 16.70 -4.18
N GLU A 121 26.01 16.62 -4.11
CA GLU A 121 26.94 17.74 -4.03
C GLU A 121 27.27 18.21 -5.46
N GLY A 122 26.51 19.19 -5.98
CA GLY A 122 26.75 19.82 -7.28
C GLY A 122 25.66 19.63 -8.36
N ALA A 123 24.64 18.81 -8.12
CA ALA A 123 23.55 18.62 -9.09
C ALA A 123 22.63 19.85 -9.23
N GLU A 124 22.34 20.22 -10.49
CA GLU A 124 21.41 21.26 -10.91
C GLU A 124 20.07 21.19 -10.13
N THR A 125 19.52 22.33 -9.69
CA THR A 125 18.27 22.42 -8.90
C THR A 125 17.11 21.64 -9.53
N LYS A 126 17.07 21.56 -10.86
CA LYS A 126 16.09 20.79 -11.62
C LYS A 126 16.19 19.28 -11.39
N THR A 127 17.40 18.72 -11.25
CA THR A 127 17.60 17.30 -10.95
C THR A 127 17.21 16.97 -9.52
N LYS A 128 17.55 17.85 -8.55
CA LYS A 128 17.13 17.69 -7.16
C LYS A 128 15.60 17.69 -7.04
N LEU A 129 14.94 18.67 -7.66
CA LEU A 129 13.48 18.75 -7.67
C LEU A 129 12.83 17.52 -8.32
N ARG A 130 13.37 17.05 -9.46
CA ARG A 130 12.90 15.82 -10.13
C ARG A 130 13.03 14.61 -9.22
N PHE A 131 14.17 14.44 -8.55
CA PHE A 131 14.38 13.32 -7.62
C PHE A 131 13.39 13.34 -6.45
N TYR A 132 13.19 14.51 -5.82
CA TYR A 132 12.21 14.65 -4.75
C TYR A 132 10.79 14.39 -5.25
N ALA A 133 10.41 14.91 -6.42
CA ALA A 133 9.11 14.65 -7.02
C ALA A 133 8.91 13.16 -7.36
N LEU A 134 9.95 12.49 -7.88
CA LEU A 134 9.93 11.06 -8.19
C LEU A 134 9.73 10.23 -6.93
N THR A 135 10.48 10.54 -5.87
CA THR A 135 10.42 9.84 -4.58
C THR A 135 9.06 10.05 -3.92
N TYR A 136 8.56 11.29 -3.93
CA TYR A 136 7.22 11.62 -3.41
C TYR A 136 6.12 10.89 -4.16
N ALA A 137 6.20 10.83 -5.50
CA ALA A 137 5.23 10.11 -6.31
C ALA A 137 5.29 8.60 -6.07
N LEU A 138 6.49 8.03 -5.90
CA LEU A 138 6.66 6.61 -5.57
C LEU A 138 6.09 6.26 -4.19
N LYS A 139 6.27 7.13 -3.19
CA LYS A 139 5.64 6.96 -1.87
C LYS A 139 4.12 6.98 -1.95
N ASN A 140 3.56 7.96 -2.66
CA ASN A 140 2.10 8.05 -2.89
C ASN A 140 1.58 6.83 -3.65
N LEU A 141 2.36 6.29 -4.58
CA LEU A 141 2.02 5.09 -5.32
C LEU A 141 1.91 3.87 -4.41
N TYR A 142 2.93 3.60 -3.58
CA TYR A 142 2.88 2.48 -2.63
C TYR A 142 1.79 2.63 -1.61
N GLN A 143 1.60 3.84 -1.09
CA GLN A 143 0.52 4.16 -0.17
C GLN A 143 -0.83 3.84 -0.83
N GLY A 144 -1.11 4.41 -2.01
CA GLY A 144 -2.36 4.15 -2.74
C GLY A 144 -2.59 2.66 -3.01
N MET A 145 -1.54 1.93 -3.41
CA MET A 145 -1.61 0.50 -3.66
C MET A 145 -1.95 -0.30 -2.39
N LEU A 146 -1.25 -0.06 -1.28
CA LEU A 146 -1.47 -0.77 -0.02
C LEU A 146 -2.86 -0.49 0.57
N PHE A 147 -3.30 0.78 0.55
CA PHE A 147 -4.64 1.15 1.02
C PHE A 147 -5.75 0.56 0.16
N PHE A 148 -5.52 0.39 -1.14
CA PHE A 148 -6.48 -0.29 -2.00
C PHE A 148 -6.50 -1.80 -1.78
N LEU A 149 -5.36 -2.43 -1.54
CA LEU A 149 -5.28 -3.87 -1.26
C LEU A 149 -6.02 -4.24 0.02
N LEU A 150 -5.84 -3.41 1.06
CA LEU A 150 -6.32 -3.68 2.41
C LEU A 150 -7.80 -4.15 2.49
N PRO A 151 -8.80 -3.48 1.89
CA PRO A 151 -10.19 -3.93 1.95
C PRO A 151 -10.43 -5.29 1.27
N PHE A 152 -9.73 -5.62 0.18
CA PHE A 152 -9.89 -6.93 -0.49
C PHE A 152 -9.28 -8.06 0.35
N TYR A 153 -8.10 -7.81 0.91
CA TYR A 153 -7.42 -8.75 1.80
C TYR A 153 -8.20 -8.95 3.10
N TRP A 154 -8.70 -7.87 3.69
CA TRP A 154 -9.56 -7.91 4.88
C TRP A 154 -10.80 -8.77 4.65
N LYS A 155 -11.49 -8.57 3.50
CA LYS A 155 -12.70 -9.33 3.16
C LYS A 155 -12.45 -10.82 2.93
N SER A 156 -11.26 -11.17 2.44
CA SER A 156 -10.88 -12.55 2.09
C SER A 156 -10.21 -13.30 3.25
N THR A 157 -10.23 -12.73 4.46
CA THR A 157 -9.45 -13.21 5.61
C THR A 157 -10.35 -13.55 6.79
N THR A 158 -9.98 -14.58 7.53
CA THR A 158 -10.57 -14.89 8.83
C THR A 158 -9.55 -14.52 9.90
N LEU A 159 -9.82 -13.47 10.68
CA LEU A 159 -8.84 -12.87 11.61
C LEU A 159 -8.33 -13.85 12.68
N ASP A 160 -9.18 -14.78 13.11
CA ASP A 160 -8.87 -15.82 14.10
C ASP A 160 -8.19 -17.05 13.47
N SER A 161 -7.45 -16.86 12.37
CA SER A 161 -6.80 -17.95 11.65
C SER A 161 -5.42 -17.55 11.15
N ARG A 162 -4.67 -18.53 10.65
CA ARG A 162 -3.30 -18.33 10.13
C ARG A 162 -3.23 -17.27 9.04
N ASN A 163 -4.28 -17.13 8.21
CA ASN A 163 -4.28 -16.17 7.12
C ASN A 163 -4.44 -14.70 7.58
N GLY A 164 -4.84 -14.48 8.85
CA GLY A 164 -4.92 -13.17 9.48
C GLY A 164 -3.59 -12.43 9.50
N TRP A 165 -2.48 -13.16 9.69
CA TRP A 165 -1.15 -12.59 9.76
C TRP A 165 -0.74 -11.83 8.50
N PHE A 166 -1.15 -12.29 7.32
CA PHE A 166 -0.82 -11.60 6.07
C PHE A 166 -1.55 -10.25 5.97
N VAL A 167 -2.80 -10.16 6.43
CA VAL A 167 -3.52 -8.88 6.46
C VAL A 167 -2.91 -7.93 7.46
N VAL A 168 -2.49 -8.42 8.63
CA VAL A 168 -1.75 -7.62 9.62
C VAL A 168 -0.45 -7.08 9.00
N LEU A 169 0.28 -7.90 8.25
CA LEU A 169 1.48 -7.47 7.53
C LEU A 169 1.18 -6.39 6.49
N VAL A 170 0.14 -6.55 5.67
CA VAL A 170 -0.29 -5.54 4.69
C VAL A 170 -0.74 -4.25 5.38
N ALA A 171 -1.49 -4.35 6.48
CA ALA A 171 -1.93 -3.21 7.28
C ALA A 171 -0.74 -2.47 7.90
N ALA A 172 0.24 -3.19 8.44
CA ALA A 172 1.47 -2.62 8.96
C ALA A 172 2.25 -1.89 7.85
N CYS A 173 2.39 -2.49 6.67
CA CYS A 173 2.98 -1.82 5.50
C CYS A 173 2.18 -0.57 5.12
N ALA A 174 0.85 -0.63 5.08
CA ALA A 174 0.01 0.52 4.77
C ALA A 174 0.22 1.66 5.77
N LEU A 175 0.25 1.35 7.07
CA LEU A 175 0.53 2.32 8.14
C LEU A 175 1.93 2.92 8.00
N LEU A 176 2.96 2.08 7.81
CA LEU A 176 4.33 2.54 7.58
C LEU A 176 4.44 3.45 6.36
N SER A 177 3.64 3.21 5.31
CA SER A 177 3.63 4.07 4.11
C SER A 177 3.10 5.48 4.38
N THR A 178 2.28 5.69 5.42
CA THR A 178 1.78 7.02 5.82
C THR A 178 2.79 7.81 6.67
N LEU A 179 3.72 7.11 7.31
CA LEU A 179 4.69 7.69 8.22
C LEU A 179 5.94 8.12 7.45
N ASP A 180 5.85 9.20 6.67
CA ASP A 180 6.93 9.71 5.81
C ASP A 180 8.30 9.77 6.51
N VAL A 181 8.28 10.21 7.76
CA VAL A 181 9.46 10.36 8.61
C VAL A 181 10.10 9.02 9.00
N VAL A 182 9.28 7.99 9.23
CA VAL A 182 9.72 6.63 9.58
C VAL A 182 10.14 5.89 8.32
N PHE A 183 9.43 6.10 7.22
CA PHE A 183 9.78 5.57 5.91
C PHE A 183 11.20 6.01 5.51
N ASP A 184 11.50 7.31 5.61
CA ASP A 184 12.82 7.80 5.22
C ASP A 184 13.93 7.44 6.22
N ARG A 185 13.64 7.45 7.54
CA ARG A 185 14.68 7.18 8.56
C ARG A 185 14.98 5.71 8.80
N VAL A 186 13.98 4.83 8.69
CA VAL A 186 14.09 3.41 9.04
C VAL A 186 14.08 2.54 7.78
N LEU A 187 13.14 2.77 6.85
CA LEU A 187 13.01 1.92 5.67
C LEU A 187 14.18 2.12 4.71
N LEU A 188 14.59 3.37 4.44
CA LEU A 188 15.74 3.65 3.55
C LEU A 188 17.10 3.38 4.20
N ARG A 189 17.16 3.22 5.54
CA ARG A 189 18.39 2.83 6.25
C ARG A 189 18.74 1.37 5.99
N TRP A 190 17.74 0.50 5.98
CA TRP A 190 17.92 -0.96 5.87
C TRP A 190 17.42 -1.46 4.53
N VAL A 191 18.35 -1.69 3.59
CA VAL A 191 18.04 -2.18 2.24
C VAL A 191 17.17 -3.44 2.25
N ALA A 192 17.39 -4.33 3.22
CA ALA A 192 16.59 -5.53 3.40
C ALA A 192 15.12 -5.21 3.73
N LEU A 193 14.86 -4.28 4.66
CA LEU A 193 13.51 -3.91 5.05
C LEU A 193 12.76 -3.20 3.91
N ALA A 194 13.44 -2.32 3.18
CA ALA A 194 12.89 -1.71 1.96
C ALA A 194 12.53 -2.77 0.90
N SER A 195 13.38 -3.78 0.74
CA SER A 195 13.14 -4.88 -0.22
C SER A 195 11.94 -5.73 0.19
N VAL A 196 11.80 -6.03 1.48
CA VAL A 196 10.63 -6.76 2.01
C VAL A 196 9.36 -5.95 1.83
N PHE A 197 9.37 -4.67 2.20
CA PHE A 197 8.22 -3.78 2.01
C PHE A 197 7.77 -3.73 0.54
N HIS A 198 8.72 -3.51 -0.37
CA HIS A 198 8.45 -3.48 -1.80
C HIS A 198 7.91 -4.82 -2.30
N GLY A 199 8.55 -5.92 -1.90
CA GLY A 199 8.16 -7.28 -2.24
C GLY A 199 6.75 -7.60 -1.78
N VAL A 200 6.39 -7.32 -0.53
CA VAL A 200 5.05 -7.53 0.02
C VAL A 200 4.01 -6.71 -0.73
N ALA A 201 4.28 -5.43 -0.98
CA ALA A 201 3.34 -4.53 -1.63
C ALA A 201 3.08 -4.97 -3.09
N LEU A 202 4.14 -5.28 -3.83
CA LEU A 202 4.03 -5.74 -5.22
C LEU A 202 3.41 -7.14 -5.32
N PHE A 203 3.83 -8.07 -4.46
CA PHE A 203 3.26 -9.42 -4.38
C PHE A 203 1.77 -9.36 -4.09
N GLY A 204 1.35 -8.60 -3.08
CA GLY A 204 -0.05 -8.46 -2.71
C GLY A 204 -0.88 -7.91 -3.87
N CYS A 205 -0.32 -6.94 -4.61
CA CYS A 205 -0.92 -6.34 -5.79
C CYS A 205 -1.11 -7.34 -6.93
N VAL A 206 -0.05 -8.04 -7.32
CA VAL A 206 -0.11 -9.04 -8.40
C VAL A 206 -1.02 -10.20 -8.01
N ASN A 207 -0.99 -10.65 -6.75
CA ASN A 207 -1.85 -11.72 -6.23
C ASN A 207 -3.35 -11.34 -6.27
N LEU A 208 -3.70 -10.05 -6.19
CA LEU A 208 -5.06 -9.57 -6.40
C LEU A 208 -5.40 -9.45 -7.90
N ILE A 209 -4.47 -8.97 -8.72
CA ILE A 209 -4.71 -8.66 -10.14
C ILE A 209 -4.80 -9.93 -11.00
N VAL A 210 -3.93 -10.91 -10.78
CA VAL A 210 -3.89 -12.15 -11.58
C VAL A 210 -5.25 -12.86 -11.63
N PRO A 211 -5.92 -13.17 -10.51
CA PRO A 211 -7.24 -13.79 -10.55
C PRO A 211 -8.33 -12.82 -11.05
N ALA A 212 -8.11 -11.50 -11.00
CA ALA A 212 -9.01 -10.54 -11.62
C ALA A 212 -8.93 -10.58 -13.16
N LEU A 213 -7.73 -10.73 -13.72
CA LEU A 213 -7.48 -10.88 -15.16
C LEU A 213 -7.89 -12.27 -15.68
N PHE A 214 -7.60 -13.31 -14.91
CA PHE A 214 -7.82 -14.71 -15.28
C PHE A 214 -8.74 -15.38 -14.26
N PRO A 215 -10.04 -15.04 -14.26
CA PRO A 215 -10.98 -15.45 -13.21
C PRO A 215 -11.21 -16.95 -13.11
N ASP A 216 -10.95 -17.72 -14.18
CA ASP A 216 -11.11 -19.18 -14.18
C ASP A 216 -9.83 -19.92 -13.72
N THR A 217 -8.84 -19.21 -13.18
CA THR A 217 -7.58 -19.81 -12.71
C THR A 217 -7.66 -20.15 -11.23
N ARG A 218 -7.04 -21.27 -10.82
CA ARG A 218 -6.86 -21.63 -9.41
C ARG A 218 -6.16 -20.52 -8.63
N THR A 219 -6.58 -20.27 -7.38
CA THR A 219 -5.93 -19.28 -6.50
C THR A 219 -4.50 -19.66 -6.19
N LEU A 220 -4.19 -20.95 -6.03
CA LEU A 220 -2.82 -21.41 -5.83
C LEU A 220 -1.92 -21.05 -7.03
N THR A 221 -2.39 -21.26 -8.26
CA THR A 221 -1.64 -20.90 -9.47
C THR A 221 -1.43 -19.39 -9.54
N SER A 222 -2.46 -18.60 -9.21
CA SER A 222 -2.37 -17.14 -9.15
C SER A 222 -1.33 -16.66 -8.14
N LEU A 223 -1.28 -17.29 -6.96
CA LEU A 223 -0.29 -17.04 -5.91
C LEU A 223 1.14 -17.32 -6.38
N MET A 224 1.35 -18.45 -7.07
CA MET A 224 2.66 -18.82 -7.62
C MET A 224 3.10 -17.87 -8.74
N ILE A 225 2.18 -17.48 -9.62
CA ILE A 225 2.44 -16.45 -10.65
C ILE A 225 2.83 -15.13 -9.98
N ALA A 226 2.10 -14.72 -8.94
CA ALA A 226 2.40 -13.48 -8.21
C ALA A 226 3.80 -13.50 -7.58
N ALA A 227 4.22 -14.62 -7.00
CA ALA A 227 5.57 -14.79 -6.45
C ALA A 227 6.65 -14.68 -7.55
N GLY A 228 6.45 -15.37 -8.67
CA GLY A 228 7.37 -15.33 -9.81
C GLY A 228 7.49 -13.94 -10.42
N VAL A 229 6.36 -13.29 -10.73
CA VAL A 229 6.30 -11.94 -11.32
C VAL A 229 6.93 -10.91 -10.39
N THR A 230 6.66 -10.99 -9.08
CA THR A 230 7.26 -10.09 -8.08
C THR A 230 8.78 -10.23 -8.05
N THR A 231 9.27 -11.46 -8.11
CA THR A 231 10.72 -11.74 -8.13
C THR A 231 11.36 -11.18 -9.40
N LEU A 232 10.74 -11.41 -10.57
CA LEU A 232 11.21 -10.87 -11.84
C LEU A 232 11.22 -9.34 -11.84
N ALA A 233 10.18 -8.72 -11.30
CA ALA A 233 10.09 -7.26 -11.16
C ALA A 233 11.18 -6.72 -10.23
N PHE A 234 11.43 -7.39 -9.08
CA PHE A 234 12.50 -7.03 -8.17
C PHE A 234 13.88 -7.05 -8.85
N TRP A 235 14.21 -8.12 -9.57
CA TRP A 235 15.47 -8.19 -10.33
C TRP A 235 15.54 -7.14 -11.44
N THR A 236 14.42 -6.91 -12.13
CA THR A 236 14.33 -5.88 -13.17
C THR A 236 14.61 -4.50 -12.62
N MET A 237 14.15 -4.19 -11.42
CA MET A 237 14.38 -2.90 -10.76
C MET A 237 15.81 -2.71 -10.27
N ASN A 238 16.49 -3.79 -9.87
CA ASN A 238 17.82 -3.72 -9.27
C ASN A 238 18.98 -3.93 -10.27
N LEU A 239 18.74 -4.53 -11.45
CA LEU A 239 19.79 -4.82 -12.43
C LEU A 239 19.71 -3.97 -13.70
N GLU A 240 20.88 -3.68 -14.26
CA GLU A 240 21.02 -3.11 -15.61
C GLU A 240 20.70 -4.14 -16.69
N LEU A 241 20.13 -3.70 -17.83
CA LEU A 241 19.79 -4.58 -18.95
C LEU A 241 20.98 -5.40 -19.46
N ALA A 242 22.20 -4.84 -19.42
CA ALA A 242 23.40 -5.54 -19.86
C ALA A 242 23.77 -6.74 -18.97
N ALA A 243 23.41 -6.69 -17.68
CA ALA A 243 23.70 -7.76 -16.72
C ALA A 243 22.93 -9.06 -17.04
N TYR A 244 21.76 -8.94 -17.68
CA TYR A 244 20.92 -10.09 -18.08
C TYR A 244 21.57 -11.02 -19.10
N ARG A 245 22.60 -10.57 -19.83
CA ARG A 245 23.36 -11.43 -20.77
C ARG A 245 24.29 -12.41 -20.06
N ARG A 246 24.59 -12.22 -18.77
CA ARG A 246 25.48 -13.11 -18.00
C ARG A 246 24.71 -14.33 -17.53
N ARG A 247 25.19 -15.54 -17.88
CA ARG A 247 24.57 -16.82 -17.46
C ARG A 247 24.37 -16.91 -15.94
N GLY A 248 25.34 -16.46 -15.15
CA GLY A 248 25.22 -16.45 -13.68
C GLY A 248 24.05 -15.62 -13.16
N VAL A 249 23.74 -14.49 -13.81
CA VAL A 249 22.58 -13.65 -13.45
C VAL A 249 21.28 -14.35 -13.81
N GLN A 250 21.21 -14.99 -14.98
CA GLN A 250 20.03 -15.77 -15.38
C GLN A 250 19.76 -16.93 -14.42
N VAL A 251 20.80 -17.63 -13.98
CA VAL A 251 20.71 -18.69 -12.96
C VAL A 251 20.26 -18.12 -11.62
N ALA A 252 20.79 -16.98 -11.18
CA ALA A 252 20.36 -16.32 -9.94
C ALA A 252 18.88 -15.89 -9.98
N ILE A 253 18.41 -15.36 -11.12
CA ILE A 253 16.99 -15.02 -11.31
C ILE A 253 16.13 -16.28 -11.30
N GLY A 254 16.52 -17.32 -12.03
CA GLY A 254 15.77 -18.58 -12.07
C GLY A 254 15.67 -19.25 -10.70
N THR A 255 16.78 -19.33 -9.97
CA THR A 255 16.84 -19.93 -8.63
C THR A 255 16.05 -19.12 -7.60
N SER A 256 16.17 -17.79 -7.59
CA SER A 256 15.39 -16.94 -6.69
C SER A 256 13.89 -16.97 -7.01
N ALA A 257 13.49 -17.02 -8.30
CA ALA A 257 12.09 -17.18 -8.68
C ALA A 257 11.54 -18.53 -8.24
N ALA A 258 12.29 -19.62 -8.43
CA ALA A 258 11.92 -20.95 -7.94
C ALA A 258 11.79 -20.98 -6.42
N LEU A 259 12.72 -20.35 -5.70
CA LEU A 259 12.66 -20.22 -4.24
C LEU A 259 11.45 -19.41 -3.79
N ALA A 260 11.15 -18.28 -4.44
CA ALA A 260 9.99 -17.47 -4.12
C ALA A 260 8.67 -18.22 -4.34
N VAL A 261 8.55 -18.98 -5.43
CA VAL A 261 7.40 -19.86 -5.70
C VAL A 261 7.29 -20.95 -4.63
N LEU A 262 8.40 -21.58 -4.25
CA LEU A 262 8.42 -22.60 -3.20
C LEU A 262 7.97 -22.02 -1.84
N VAL A 263 8.48 -20.84 -1.48
CA VAL A 263 8.09 -20.14 -0.25
C VAL A 263 6.61 -19.77 -0.30
N ALA A 264 6.10 -19.26 -1.44
CA ALA A 264 4.69 -18.94 -1.60
C ALA A 264 3.80 -20.19 -1.49
N TYR A 265 4.22 -21.32 -2.06
CA TYR A 265 3.53 -22.60 -1.92
C TYR A 265 3.51 -23.09 -0.47
N ALA A 266 4.64 -23.01 0.24
CA ALA A 266 4.71 -23.39 1.66
C ALA A 266 3.87 -22.46 2.55
N ALA A 267 3.88 -21.16 2.26
CA ALA A 267 3.14 -20.14 2.99
C ALA A 267 1.67 -20.01 2.56
N ARG A 268 1.17 -20.81 1.61
CA ARG A 268 -0.18 -20.67 1.02
C ARG A 268 -1.30 -20.60 2.07
N THR A 269 -1.19 -21.33 3.17
CA THR A 269 -2.20 -21.36 4.25
C THR A 269 -2.21 -20.08 5.10
N PHE A 270 -1.14 -19.30 5.06
CA PHE A 270 -1.02 -17.98 5.69
C PHE A 270 -1.48 -16.84 4.78
N ILE A 271 -1.71 -17.10 3.49
CA ILE A 271 -2.08 -16.06 2.53
C ILE A 271 -3.56 -16.28 2.15
N PRO A 272 -4.44 -15.29 2.35
CA PRO A 272 -5.84 -15.43 1.98
C PRO A 272 -6.03 -15.58 0.46
N PRO A 273 -7.03 -16.33 0.00
CA PRO A 273 -7.31 -16.57 -1.42
C PRO A 273 -8.04 -15.37 -2.05
N VAL A 274 -7.37 -14.22 -2.16
CA VAL A 274 -7.96 -12.98 -2.68
C VAL A 274 -8.29 -13.10 -4.18
N PRO A 275 -9.40 -12.51 -4.68
CA PRO A 275 -10.46 -11.77 -3.96
C PRO A 275 -11.65 -12.65 -3.52
N MET A 276 -11.44 -13.97 -3.38
CA MET A 276 -12.46 -14.89 -2.92
C MET A 276 -12.80 -14.63 -1.46
N HIS A 277 -14.09 -14.52 -1.16
CA HIS A 277 -14.54 -14.26 0.21
C HIS A 277 -15.93 -14.82 0.47
N LEU A 278 -16.20 -15.05 1.75
CA LEU A 278 -17.50 -15.44 2.25
C LEU A 278 -18.44 -14.21 2.25
N SER A 279 -19.53 -14.25 1.50
CA SER A 279 -20.55 -13.19 1.54
C SER A 279 -21.63 -13.46 2.57
N ARG A 280 -21.96 -14.74 2.77
CA ARG A 280 -22.88 -15.20 3.81
C ARG A 280 -22.41 -16.55 4.34
N ALA A 281 -22.48 -16.73 5.64
CA ALA A 281 -22.25 -18.00 6.29
C ALA A 281 -23.21 -18.12 7.46
N SER A 282 -23.97 -19.20 7.45
CA SER A 282 -25.00 -19.43 8.45
C SER A 282 -25.00 -20.94 8.77
N VAL A 283 -25.27 -21.27 10.03
CA VAL A 283 -25.45 -22.65 10.50
C VAL A 283 -26.80 -22.74 11.21
N GLY A 284 -27.52 -23.83 10.99
CA GLY A 284 -28.82 -24.06 11.62
C GLY A 284 -29.34 -25.48 11.43
N PRO A 285 -30.40 -25.86 12.17
CA PRO A 285 -30.94 -27.24 12.13
C PRO A 285 -31.78 -27.53 10.87
N MET A 286 -32.32 -26.50 10.21
CA MET A 286 -33.25 -26.63 9.09
C MET A 286 -32.99 -25.61 7.97
N THR A 287 -33.25 -26.01 6.73
CA THR A 287 -33.24 -25.14 5.54
C THR A 287 -34.65 -24.90 5.00
N LEU A 288 -34.91 -23.70 4.49
CA LEU A 288 -36.11 -23.37 3.71
C LEU A 288 -36.05 -24.00 2.31
N ALA A 289 -37.22 -24.01 1.64
CA ALA A 289 -37.37 -24.47 0.27
C ALA A 289 -36.52 -23.68 -0.74
N ASP A 290 -36.11 -22.46 -0.41
CA ASP A 290 -35.24 -21.59 -1.22
C ASP A 290 -33.72 -21.84 -1.01
N GLY A 291 -33.37 -22.83 -0.18
CA GLY A 291 -32.00 -23.21 0.11
C GLY A 291 -31.28 -22.32 1.14
N ARG A 292 -31.95 -21.31 1.72
CA ARG A 292 -31.44 -20.56 2.89
C ARG A 292 -31.72 -21.35 4.17
N LEU A 293 -31.00 -21.04 5.25
CA LEU A 293 -31.33 -21.59 6.57
C LEU A 293 -32.59 -20.94 7.12
N ALA A 294 -33.43 -21.75 7.79
CA ALA A 294 -34.65 -21.28 8.46
C ALA A 294 -34.35 -20.40 9.67
N MET A 295 -33.22 -20.67 10.31
CA MET A 295 -32.73 -19.93 11.46
C MET A 295 -31.21 -19.98 11.42
N GLU A 296 -30.57 -18.81 11.51
CA GLU A 296 -29.14 -18.71 11.75
C GLU A 296 -28.93 -18.71 13.26
N VAL A 297 -28.11 -19.63 13.74
CA VAL A 297 -27.93 -19.81 15.17
C VAL A 297 -26.46 -19.65 15.55
N ARG A 298 -26.22 -18.80 16.56
CA ARG A 298 -24.89 -18.59 17.14
C ARG A 298 -24.65 -19.43 18.41
N ALA A 299 -25.73 -19.84 19.08
CA ALA A 299 -25.71 -20.70 20.27
C ALA A 299 -26.87 -21.72 20.21
N LEU A 300 -26.59 -23.02 20.32
CA LEU A 300 -27.61 -24.08 20.38
C LEU A 300 -27.51 -24.88 21.67
N HIS A 301 -28.66 -25.32 22.17
CA HIS A 301 -28.71 -26.34 23.20
C HIS A 301 -28.53 -27.76 22.58
N PRO A 302 -27.75 -28.67 23.18
CA PRO A 302 -27.53 -30.02 22.66
C PRO A 302 -28.83 -30.78 22.33
N SER A 303 -29.87 -30.63 23.17
CA SER A 303 -31.13 -31.37 23.03
C SER A 303 -31.91 -31.08 21.74
N VAL A 304 -31.68 -29.94 21.09
CA VAL A 304 -32.35 -29.60 19.82
C VAL A 304 -31.55 -30.04 18.59
N ILE A 305 -30.34 -30.58 18.79
CA ILE A 305 -29.43 -30.98 17.71
C ILE A 305 -29.68 -32.43 17.32
N GLN A 306 -30.56 -32.64 16.33
CA GLN A 306 -30.67 -33.92 15.64
C GLN A 306 -29.84 -33.95 14.35
N GLN A 307 -29.69 -32.79 13.72
CA GLN A 307 -28.87 -32.54 12.54
C GLN A 307 -28.47 -31.07 12.51
N LEU A 308 -27.32 -30.78 11.92
CA LEU A 308 -26.89 -29.42 11.62
C LEU A 308 -26.64 -29.28 10.13
N GLN A 309 -27.01 -28.15 9.57
CA GLN A 309 -26.73 -27.80 8.19
C GLN A 309 -25.99 -26.47 8.17
N ALA A 310 -24.93 -26.41 7.38
CA ALA A 310 -24.18 -25.19 7.11
C ALA A 310 -24.44 -24.79 5.66
N VAL A 311 -24.84 -23.54 5.47
CA VAL A 311 -25.01 -22.94 4.14
C VAL A 311 -24.08 -21.74 4.05
N THR A 312 -23.21 -21.76 3.05
CA THR A 312 -22.27 -20.67 2.79
C THR A 312 -22.35 -20.19 1.36
N ASP A 313 -22.38 -18.89 1.17
CA ASP A 313 -22.26 -18.23 -0.12
C ASP A 313 -20.86 -17.66 -0.25
N VAL A 314 -20.12 -18.14 -1.25
CA VAL A 314 -18.73 -17.76 -1.50
C VAL A 314 -18.67 -16.99 -2.81
N VAL A 315 -18.16 -15.77 -2.77
CA VAL A 315 -17.93 -14.98 -3.98
C VAL A 315 -16.64 -15.48 -4.61
N VAL A 316 -16.75 -16.16 -5.76
CA VAL A 316 -15.62 -16.73 -6.49
C VAL A 316 -15.46 -15.99 -7.82
N PRO A 317 -14.29 -15.41 -8.12
CA PRO A 317 -13.98 -14.93 -9.46
C PRO A 317 -14.19 -16.02 -10.50
N GLY A 318 -14.98 -15.76 -11.54
CA GLY A 318 -15.23 -16.72 -12.64
C GLY A 318 -16.08 -17.94 -12.28
N GLY A 319 -16.17 -18.31 -11.01
CA GLY A 319 -17.02 -19.39 -10.49
C GLY A 319 -16.57 -20.81 -10.87
N ARG A 320 -15.39 -20.95 -11.50
CA ARG A 320 -14.86 -22.24 -11.99
C ARG A 320 -13.40 -22.52 -11.63
N GLY A 321 -12.65 -21.51 -11.15
CA GLY A 321 -11.20 -21.62 -10.98
C GLY A 321 -10.75 -22.51 -9.82
N ASP A 322 -11.46 -22.49 -8.70
CA ASP A 322 -11.14 -23.29 -7.51
C ASP A 322 -12.29 -24.22 -7.13
N ARG A 323 -11.91 -25.33 -6.48
CA ARG A 323 -12.84 -26.23 -5.81
C ARG A 323 -12.82 -25.97 -4.31
N LEU A 324 -14.00 -25.89 -3.73
CA LEU A 324 -14.19 -25.55 -2.32
C LEU A 324 -14.55 -26.78 -1.47
N ARG A 325 -14.33 -26.68 -0.17
CA ARG A 325 -14.60 -27.73 0.80
C ARG A 325 -15.20 -27.13 2.06
N HIS A 326 -16.19 -27.80 2.64
CA HIS A 326 -16.67 -27.53 3.99
C HIS A 326 -15.95 -28.42 4.98
N VAL A 327 -15.30 -27.82 5.97
CA VAL A 327 -14.61 -28.52 7.04
C VAL A 327 -15.28 -28.18 8.36
N TRP A 328 -15.98 -29.17 8.93
CA TRP A 328 -16.59 -29.07 10.25
C TRP A 328 -15.55 -29.31 11.32
N ARG A 329 -15.45 -28.40 12.28
CA ARG A 329 -14.54 -28.50 13.41
C ARG A 329 -15.30 -28.36 14.72
N HIS A 330 -14.93 -29.21 15.68
CA HIS A 330 -15.40 -29.17 17.06
C HIS A 330 -14.20 -29.01 17.97
N ASN A 331 -14.18 -27.95 18.80
CA ASN A 331 -13.06 -27.57 19.65
C ASN A 331 -11.71 -27.54 18.90
N GLY A 332 -11.74 -27.09 17.64
CA GLY A 332 -10.56 -27.02 16.76
C GLY A 332 -10.17 -28.32 16.05
N HIS A 333 -10.78 -29.45 16.40
CA HIS A 333 -10.55 -30.74 15.76
C HIS A 333 -11.50 -30.96 14.59
N GLU A 334 -10.99 -31.45 13.47
CA GLU A 334 -11.78 -31.77 12.28
C GLU A 334 -12.66 -33.00 12.52
N VAL A 335 -13.96 -32.87 12.25
CA VAL A 335 -14.96 -33.93 12.42
C VAL A 335 -15.40 -34.48 11.06
N VAL A 336 -15.79 -33.59 10.14
CA VAL A 336 -16.25 -33.96 8.79
C VAL A 336 -15.69 -33.01 7.75
N ARG A 337 -15.30 -33.58 6.61
CA ARG A 337 -14.93 -32.84 5.40
C ARG A 337 -15.89 -33.18 4.26
N ALA A 338 -16.60 -32.18 3.75
CA ALA A 338 -17.49 -32.32 2.61
C ALA A 338 -16.92 -31.58 1.39
N HIS A 339 -16.86 -32.26 0.25
CA HIS A 339 -16.33 -31.73 -1.01
C HIS A 339 -17.38 -30.91 -1.75
N GLU A 340 -16.96 -29.94 -2.59
CA GLU A 340 -17.87 -29.13 -3.40
C GLU A 340 -18.79 -29.99 -4.29
N GLU A 341 -18.30 -31.06 -4.90
CA GLU A 341 -19.11 -31.92 -5.80
C GLU A 341 -20.37 -32.45 -5.12
N THR A 342 -20.32 -32.71 -3.82
CA THR A 342 -21.46 -33.19 -3.03
C THR A 342 -22.21 -32.07 -2.29
N SER A 343 -21.60 -30.89 -2.15
CA SER A 343 -22.11 -29.79 -1.34
C SER A 343 -22.67 -28.63 -2.17
N ARG A 344 -22.34 -28.54 -3.47
CA ARG A 344 -22.74 -27.44 -4.34
C ARG A 344 -24.24 -27.45 -4.58
N VAL A 345 -24.87 -26.31 -4.36
CA VAL A 345 -26.31 -26.12 -4.63
C VAL A 345 -26.51 -24.82 -5.42
N PRO A 346 -27.65 -24.64 -6.12
CA PRO A 346 -27.97 -23.39 -6.78
C PRO A 346 -27.92 -22.21 -5.79
N GLY A 347 -27.23 -21.14 -6.19
CA GLY A 347 -26.99 -19.97 -5.35
C GLY A 347 -27.13 -18.65 -6.12
N PRO A 348 -26.97 -17.51 -5.44
CA PRO A 348 -27.03 -16.19 -6.06
C PRO A 348 -26.01 -16.03 -7.19
N ALA A 349 -26.38 -15.27 -8.23
CA ALA A 349 -25.50 -14.99 -9.36
C ALA A 349 -24.16 -14.39 -8.89
N GLY A 350 -23.05 -14.94 -9.39
CA GLY A 350 -21.70 -14.50 -9.02
C GLY A 350 -21.18 -15.07 -7.69
N SER A 351 -21.88 -16.05 -7.11
CA SER A 351 -21.42 -16.79 -5.92
C SER A 351 -21.60 -18.30 -6.10
N VAL A 352 -20.76 -19.07 -5.41
CA VAL A 352 -20.90 -20.51 -5.25
C VAL A 352 -21.52 -20.77 -3.89
N ARG A 353 -22.71 -21.38 -3.89
CA ARG A 353 -23.37 -21.81 -2.65
C ARG A 353 -22.99 -23.25 -2.34
N LEU A 354 -22.48 -23.44 -1.13
CA LEU A 354 -22.22 -24.76 -0.57
C LEU A 354 -23.18 -25.03 0.58
N ARG A 355 -23.66 -26.27 0.64
CA ARG A 355 -24.47 -26.81 1.71
C ARG A 355 -23.94 -28.16 2.15
N SER A 356 -23.58 -28.28 3.41
CA SER A 356 -23.17 -29.54 4.03
C SER A 356 -24.02 -29.85 5.25
N ARG A 357 -24.19 -31.13 5.56
CA ARG A 357 -24.94 -31.60 6.72
C ARG A 357 -24.02 -32.39 7.68
N LEU A 358 -24.22 -32.19 8.97
CA LEU A 358 -23.70 -33.01 10.05
C LEU A 358 -24.88 -33.74 10.71
N SER A 359 -24.91 -35.07 10.64
CA SER A 359 -26.02 -35.90 11.14
C SER A 359 -25.59 -37.35 11.34
N GLY A 360 -26.32 -38.08 12.19
CA GLY A 360 -26.11 -39.52 12.43
C GLY A 360 -24.72 -39.80 12.98
N ASP A 361 -24.03 -40.79 12.41
CA ASP A 361 -22.70 -41.25 12.86
C ASP A 361 -21.60 -40.18 12.80
N ASN A 362 -21.84 -39.08 12.09
CA ASN A 362 -20.91 -37.96 12.00
C ASN A 362 -21.04 -36.97 13.19
N LEU A 363 -22.06 -37.10 14.03
CA LEU A 363 -22.20 -36.29 15.24
C LEU A 363 -21.37 -36.92 16.37
N PRO A 364 -20.42 -36.18 16.96
CA PRO A 364 -19.66 -36.67 18.10
C PRO A 364 -20.59 -36.85 19.32
N ALA A 365 -20.25 -37.80 20.20
CA ALA A 365 -21.04 -38.08 21.40
C ALA A 365 -21.14 -36.87 22.35
N GLN A 366 -20.09 -36.03 22.39
CA GLN A 366 -20.09 -34.77 23.13
C GLN A 366 -20.29 -33.60 22.17
N LEU A 367 -21.47 -32.98 22.21
CA LEU A 367 -21.82 -31.86 21.33
C LEU A 367 -21.44 -30.50 21.91
N VAL A 368 -21.32 -30.37 23.23
CA VAL A 368 -20.99 -29.11 23.91
C VAL A 368 -19.61 -28.60 23.50
N GLY A 369 -19.48 -27.29 23.28
CA GLY A 369 -18.23 -26.64 22.95
C GLY A 369 -18.31 -25.72 21.73
N ALA A 370 -17.13 -25.25 21.29
CA ALA A 370 -17.01 -24.35 20.16
C ALA A 370 -17.03 -25.14 18.85
N TRP A 371 -17.87 -24.69 17.91
CA TRP A 371 -17.98 -25.26 16.59
C TRP A 371 -17.62 -24.25 15.53
N SER A 372 -16.98 -24.74 14.47
CA SER A 372 -16.78 -23.96 13.25
C SER A 372 -17.03 -24.76 11.99
N VAL A 373 -17.45 -24.06 10.96
CA VAL A 373 -17.51 -24.57 9.59
C VAL A 373 -16.64 -23.68 8.74
N ASP A 374 -15.51 -24.24 8.33
CA ASP A 374 -14.50 -23.55 7.56
C ASP A 374 -14.72 -23.87 6.08
N VAL A 375 -14.70 -22.82 5.26
CA VAL A 375 -14.68 -22.94 3.81
C VAL A 375 -13.23 -22.85 3.36
N GLU A 376 -12.69 -23.95 2.84
CA GLU A 376 -11.31 -24.03 2.37
C GLU A 376 -11.25 -24.30 0.87
N THR A 377 -10.24 -23.76 0.19
CA THR A 377 -9.88 -24.21 -1.15
C THR A 377 -9.30 -25.62 -1.08
N GLU A 378 -9.36 -26.35 -2.19
CA GLU A 378 -8.73 -27.67 -2.32
C GLU A 378 -7.24 -27.69 -1.94
N ASP A 379 -6.55 -26.55 -2.14
CA ASP A 379 -5.13 -26.36 -1.84
C ASP A 379 -4.85 -25.96 -0.38
N GLY A 380 -5.89 -25.85 0.46
CA GLY A 380 -5.81 -25.61 1.90
C GLY A 380 -5.80 -24.14 2.31
N GLN A 381 -6.21 -23.22 1.43
CA GLN A 381 -6.37 -21.81 1.81
C GLN A 381 -7.75 -21.60 2.43
N LEU A 382 -7.80 -21.02 3.62
CA LEU A 382 -9.06 -20.66 4.27
C LEU A 382 -9.68 -19.44 3.59
N VAL A 383 -10.91 -19.59 3.10
CA VAL A 383 -11.70 -18.52 2.47
C VAL A 383 -12.54 -17.77 3.51
N GLY A 384 -13.06 -18.51 4.48
CA GLY A 384 -13.94 -17.95 5.51
C GLY A 384 -14.39 -19.00 6.52
N ARG A 385 -14.95 -18.55 7.65
CA ARG A 385 -15.39 -19.40 8.75
C ARG A 385 -16.75 -18.96 9.28
N ALA A 386 -17.64 -19.91 9.48
CA ALA A 386 -18.83 -19.76 10.32
C ALA A 386 -18.52 -20.32 11.71
N THR A 387 -18.88 -19.62 12.78
CA THR A 387 -18.70 -20.10 14.16
C THR A 387 -20.01 -20.11 14.91
N PHE A 388 -20.22 -21.13 15.74
CA PHE A 388 -21.31 -21.20 16.69
C PHE A 388 -20.86 -21.99 17.92
N VAL A 389 -21.57 -21.84 19.03
CA VAL A 389 -21.28 -22.57 20.27
C VAL A 389 -22.47 -23.46 20.62
N VAL A 390 -22.18 -24.61 21.22
CA VAL A 390 -23.20 -25.48 21.80
C VAL A 390 -23.00 -25.48 23.30
N GLU A 391 -24.02 -25.02 24.03
CA GLU A 391 -24.00 -24.83 25.50
C GLU A 391 -25.28 -25.39 26.11
N GLU A 392 -25.20 -25.86 27.36
CA GLU A 392 -26.34 -26.39 28.15
C GLU A 392 -27.24 -25.29 28.73
#